data_AF-A0A2J8IVF0-F1
#
_entry.id   AF-A0A2J8IVF0-F1
#
_cell.length_a   1.000
_cell.length_b   1.000
_cell.length_c   1.000
_cell.angle_alpha   90.00
_cell.angle_beta   90.00
_cell.angle_gamma   90.00
#
_symmetry.space_group_name_H-M   'P 1'
#
loop_
_entity.id
_entity.type
_entity.pdbx_description
1 polymer ?
#
loop_
_entity_poly.entity_id
_entity_poly.type
_entity_poly.pdbx_seq_one_letter_code
_entity_poly.pdbx_strand_id
1 'polypeptide(L)' 'MSWSFLTRLLEEIHNHSTFVGKIWLTVLIVFRIVLTAVGGESIYYDEQSKFVCNTEQPGCENVCYDAFAP' A
#
# COMPACT_ATOMS: atom_id res chain seq x y z
N MET A 1 -8.27 7.80 7.58
CA MET A 1 -7.23 8.25 8.54
C MET A 1 -6.69 9.59 8.08
N SER A 2 -6.50 10.57 8.96
CA SER A 2 -6.00 11.87 8.53
C SER A 2 -4.49 11.80 8.24
N TRP A 3 -4.10 12.10 7.01
CA TRP A 3 -2.70 12.23 6.58
C TRP A 3 -1.95 13.35 7.33
N SER A 4 -2.69 14.22 8.04
CA SER A 4 -2.23 15.34 8.86
C SER A 4 -1.08 15.00 9.82
N PHE A 5 -1.15 13.87 10.52
CA PHE A 5 -0.09 13.47 11.46
C PHE A 5 1.20 13.11 10.72
N LEU A 6 1.09 12.33 9.64
CA LEU A 6 2.23 11.91 8.83
C LEU A 6 2.90 13.11 8.16
N THR A 7 2.12 14.05 7.62
CA THR A 7 2.66 15.27 6.98
C THR A 7 3.45 16.11 7.96
N ARG A 8 2.97 16.28 9.20
CA ARG A 8 3.69 17.04 10.25
C ARG A 8 5.01 16.37 10.64
N LEU A 9 5.01 15.03 10.80
CA LEU A 9 6.22 14.29 11.11
C LEU A 9 7.27 14.38 9.99
N LEU A 10 6.81 14.26 8.73
CA LEU A 10 7.68 14.36 7.57
C LEU A 10 8.29 15.75 7.40
N GLU A 11 7.54 16.81 7.72
CA GLU A 11 8.02 18.19 7.70
C GLU A 11 9.13 18.44 8.73
N GLU A 12 8.94 17.92 9.96
CA GLU A 12 9.96 18.00 11.02
C GLU A 12 11.25 17.26 10.62
N ILE A 13 11.11 16.03 10.10
CA ILE A 13 12.26 15.24 9.63
C ILE A 13 12.95 15.93 8.45
N HIS A 14 12.19 16.53 7.53
CA HIS A 14 12.75 17.28 6.42
C HIS A 14 13.58 18.47 6.94
N ASN A 15 13.08 19.23 7.91
CA ASN A 15 13.77 20.41 8.44
C ASN A 15 15.08 20.08 9.16
N HIS A 16 15.16 18.93 9.82
CA HIS A 16 16.35 18.49 10.56
C HIS A 16 17.32 17.59 9.77
N SER A 17 17.00 17.24 8.52
CA SER A 17 17.80 16.30 7.71
C SER A 17 18.88 16.99 6.86
N THR A 18 19.96 16.25 6.59
CA THR A 18 21.02 16.66 5.66
C THR A 18 20.51 16.70 4.23
N PHE A 19 21.20 17.39 3.33
CA PHE A 19 20.80 17.49 1.92
C PHE A 19 20.62 16.11 1.25
N VAL A 20 21.54 15.17 1.49
CA VAL A 20 21.44 13.80 0.98
C VAL A 20 20.24 13.07 1.61
N GLY A 21 20.00 13.26 2.90
CA GLY A 21 18.86 12.66 3.59
C GLY A 21 17.51 13.19 3.08
N LYS A 22 17.43 14.47 2.70
CA LYS A 22 16.23 15.05 2.06
C LYS A 22 15.92 14.39 0.73
N ILE A 23 16.92 14.22 -0.14
CA ILE A 23 16.75 13.53 -1.43
C ILE A 23 16.29 12.09 -1.21
N TRP A 24 16.95 11.37 -0.30
CA TRP A 24 16.58 9.99 0.03
C TRP A 24 15.14 9.88 0.55
N LEU A 25 14.74 10.78 1.46
CA LEU A 25 13.38 10.84 1.99
C LEU A 25 12.35 11.10 0.87
N THR A 26 12.62 12.07 -0.01
CA THR A 26 11.74 12.36 -1.15
C THR A 26 11.59 11.15 -2.07
N VAL A 27 12.70 10.47 -2.40
CA VAL A 27 12.67 9.25 -3.22
C VAL A 27 11.84 8.17 -2.54
N LEU A 28 12.06 7.90 -1.25
CA LEU A 28 11.27 6.90 -0.52
C LEU A 28 9.78 7.23 -0.50
N ILE A 29 9.39 8.48 -0.27
CA ILE A 29 7.97 8.87 -0.22
C ILE A 29 7.31 8.69 -1.58
N VAL A 30 7.95 9.15 -2.66
CA VAL A 30 7.39 9.02 -4.00
C VAL A 30 7.25 7.54 -4.38
N PHE A 31 8.32 6.75 -4.23
CA PHE A 31 8.29 5.36 -4.67
C PHE A 31 7.49 4.42 -3.76
N ARG A 32 7.42 4.69 -2.44
CA ARG A 32 6.72 3.79 -1.50
C ARG A 32 5.29 4.24 -1.20
N ILE A 33 5.06 5.53 -0.97
CA ILE A 33 3.75 6.02 -0.51
C ILE A 33 2.92 6.41 -1.72
N VAL A 34 3.43 7.29 -2.57
CA VAL A 34 2.64 7.84 -3.70
C VAL A 34 2.30 6.75 -4.71
N LEU A 35 3.29 5.95 -5.15
CA LEU A 35 3.03 4.87 -6.10
C LEU A 35 2.06 3.82 -5.56
N THR A 36 2.20 3.41 -4.29
CA THR A 36 1.31 2.40 -3.68
C THR A 36 -0.10 2.97 -3.48
N ALA A 37 -0.24 4.24 -3.08
CA ALA A 37 -1.55 4.86 -2.89
C ALA A 37 -2.30 5.04 -4.22
N VAL A 38 -1.61 5.45 -5.28
CA VAL A 38 -2.24 5.69 -6.60
C VAL A 38 -2.47 4.38 -7.36
N GLY A 39 -1.48 3.49 -7.37
CA GLY A 39 -1.54 2.25 -8.14
C GLY A 39 -2.25 1.13 -7.40
N GLY A 40 -2.04 1.02 -6.08
CA GLY A 40 -2.50 -0.09 -5.27
C GLY A 40 -4.01 -0.29 -5.32
N GLU A 41 -4.78 0.78 -5.12
CA GLU A 41 -6.24 0.70 -5.19
C GLU A 41 -6.70 0.26 -6.58
N SER A 42 -6.20 0.88 -7.65
CA SER A 42 -6.62 0.55 -9.03
C SER A 42 -6.25 -0.86 -9.51
N ILE A 43 -5.18 -1.46 -8.97
CA ILE A 43 -4.69 -2.78 -9.38
C ILE A 43 -5.31 -3.89 -8.53
N TYR A 44 -5.47 -3.64 -7.23
CA TYR A 44 -5.87 -4.66 -6.26
C TYR A 44 -7.34 -4.54 -5.82
N TYR A 45 -8.13 -3.57 -6.30
CA TYR A 45 -9.52 -3.41 -5.84
C TYR A 45 -10.42 -4.64 -6.02
N ASP A 46 -10.16 -5.47 -7.04
CA ASP A 46 -11.00 -6.62 -7.39
C ASP A 46 -10.30 -7.97 -7.23
N GLU A 47 -9.14 -8.01 -6.56
CA GLU A 47 -8.32 -9.22 -6.43
C GLU A 47 -9.09 -10.40 -5.81
N GLN A 48 -9.87 -10.17 -4.75
CA GLN A 48 -10.68 -11.20 -4.10
C GLN A 48 -11.89 -11.58 -4.96
N SER A 49 -12.52 -10.62 -5.63
CA SER A 49 -13.74 -10.85 -6.42
C SER A 49 -13.50 -11.56 -7.76
N LYS A 50 -12.27 -11.49 -8.29
CA LYS A 50 -11.84 -12.18 -9.51
C LYS A 50 -11.04 -13.44 -9.21
N PHE A 51 -10.86 -13.79 -7.94
CA PHE A 51 -10.17 -15.01 -7.54
C PHE A 51 -11.09 -16.21 -7.77
N VAL A 52 -10.78 -17.10 -8.73
CA VAL A 52 -11.68 -18.21 -9.09
C VAL A 52 -11.12 -19.53 -8.61
N CYS A 53 -11.95 -20.30 -7.89
CA CYS A 53 -11.66 -21.69 -7.53
C CYS A 53 -12.46 -22.68 -8.39
N ASN A 54 -11.81 -23.75 -8.88
CA ASN A 54 -12.48 -24.81 -9.63
C ASN A 54 -13.09 -25.84 -8.66
N THR A 55 -14.20 -25.48 -8.02
CA THR A 55 -14.95 -26.34 -7.10
C THR A 55 -16.38 -25.85 -6.95
N GLU A 56 -17.31 -26.77 -6.70
CA GLU A 56 -18.71 -26.44 -6.38
C GLU A 56 -18.91 -26.24 -4.86
N GLN A 57 -17.86 -26.40 -4.06
CA GLN A 57 -17.93 -26.27 -2.61
C GLN A 57 -18.13 -24.80 -2.18
N PRO A 58 -19.24 -24.44 -1.50
CA PRO A 58 -19.46 -23.08 -1.06
C PRO A 58 -18.43 -22.66 -0.01
N GLY A 59 -17.92 -21.43 -0.12
CA GLY A 59 -16.94 -20.85 0.82
C GLY A 59 -15.48 -21.26 0.57
N CYS A 60 -15.20 -22.15 -0.39
CA CYS A 60 -13.82 -22.52 -0.74
C CYS A 60 -13.00 -21.33 -1.23
N GLU A 61 -13.60 -20.46 -2.04
CA GLU A 61 -12.95 -19.27 -2.60
C GLU A 61 -12.42 -18.34 -1.51
N ASN A 62 -13.21 -18.08 -0.47
CA ASN A 62 -12.81 -17.22 0.65
C ASN A 62 -11.62 -17.81 1.41
N VAL A 63 -11.64 -19.11 1.72
CA VAL A 63 -10.57 -19.76 2.49
C VAL A 63 -9.30 -19.91 1.65
N CYS A 64 -9.44 -20.22 0.35
CA CYS A 64 -8.30 -20.30 -0.55
C CYS A 64 -7.66 -18.95 -0.81
N TYR A 65 -8.46 -17.87 -0.91
CA TYR A 65 -7.94 -16.52 -1.03
C TYR A 65 -7.16 -16.10 0.23
N ASP A 66 -7.74 -16.31 1.42
CA ASP A 66 -7.08 -16.04 2.72
C ASP A 66 -5.76 -16.81 2.88
N ALA A 67 -5.71 -18.06 2.41
CA ALA A 67 -4.48 -18.86 2.42
C ALA A 67 -3.44 -18.42 1.37
N PHE A 68 -3.88 -17.85 0.24
CA PHE A 68 -3.00 -17.38 -0.84
C PHE A 68 -2.41 -15.99 -0.56
N ALA A 69 -3.23 -15.07 -0.05
CA ALA A 69 -2.89 -13.68 0.22
C ALA A 69 -3.29 -13.28 1.66
N PRO A 70 -2.53 -13.73 2.67
CA PRO A 70 -2.78 -13.40 4.08
C PRO A 70 -2.41 -11.95 4.46
#